data_AF-A0A673JEQ2-F1
#
_entry.id   AF-A0A673JEQ2-F1
#
_cell.length_a   1.000
_cell.length_b   1.000
_cell.length_c   1.000
_cell.angle_alpha   90.00
_cell.angle_beta   90.00
_cell.angle_gamma   90.00
#
_symmetry.space_group_name_H-M   'P 1'
#
loop_
_entity.id
_entity.type
_entity.pdbx_description
1 polymer ?
#
loop_
_entity_poly.entity_id
_entity_poly.type
_entity_poly.pdbx_seq_one_letter_code
_entity_poly.pdbx_strand_id
1 'polypeptide(L)'
;MVLTTIFLLANLSVKSKKSTDPLFYVFAVFSFTSVVSITNALQHHGFIKGFMDFYISKGEPYLSTAHGIMMSYWDGVVHYGLLLIMAHHMTAGKPFRSLALVWAGSMIASEIVLITGVVVGKYGKNLLPAFWRNAPSLVLPIWAAAKLLNRPRELSIIPADKVEVEQKKTLLSRPTDLLLTLGLMGSIIFTAFRGFVVLECSLDFCFTYIFQYEPYMKDSVGFPKVTMLVFLFYVLPLLTACVYGLYTPGCTWMLDWTLVLAGAVMQWTHLGASVHSRTPFTYRIPKDEWRQVVTLNLLYTAVPVLLAVRCYMDQTFFMKNVPQEQASNGKKNN
;
A
#
# COMPACT_ATOMS: atom_id res chain seq x y z
N MET A 1 12.19 -11.98 22.76
CA MET A 1 12.57 -11.17 23.93
C MET A 1 12.29 -9.68 23.73
N VAL A 2 12.76 -9.02 22.66
CA VAL A 2 12.53 -7.58 22.46
C VAL A 2 11.05 -7.23 22.17
N LEU A 3 10.39 -7.94 21.24
CA LEU A 3 8.96 -7.73 20.94
C LEU A 3 8.05 -7.96 22.16
N THR A 4 8.38 -8.95 22.99
CA THR A 4 7.67 -9.23 24.25
C THR A 4 7.89 -8.12 25.26
N THR A 5 9.11 -7.57 25.38
CA THR A 5 9.40 -6.41 26.24
C THR A 5 8.66 -5.15 25.76
N ILE A 6 8.58 -4.93 24.45
CA ILE A 6 7.83 -3.80 23.87
C ILE A 6 6.34 -3.96 24.12
N PHE A 7 5.80 -5.16 23.93
CA PHE A 7 4.40 -5.46 24.26
C PHE A 7 4.12 -5.22 25.75
N LEU A 8 5.04 -5.61 26.63
CA LEU A 8 4.93 -5.36 28.07
C LEU A 8 5.03 -3.86 28.41
N LEU A 9 5.97 -3.12 27.81
CA LEU A 9 6.12 -1.68 28.00
C LEU A 9 4.89 -0.92 27.48
N ALA A 10 4.40 -1.25 26.29
CA ALA A 10 3.17 -0.69 25.73
C ALA A 10 1.97 -0.97 26.65
N ASN A 11 1.85 -2.19 27.19
CA ASN A 11 0.83 -2.52 28.18
C ASN A 11 0.99 -1.71 29.48
N LEU A 12 2.21 -1.53 29.98
CA LEU A 12 2.47 -0.75 31.20
C LEU A 12 2.16 0.73 31.01
N SER A 13 2.52 1.32 29.87
CA SER A 13 2.18 2.72 29.52
C SER A 13 0.68 2.96 29.38
N VAL A 14 -0.10 1.91 29.18
CA VAL A 14 -1.53 1.98 28.84
C VAL A 14 -2.43 1.54 29.99
N LYS A 15 -1.91 0.85 31.02
CA LYS A 15 -2.65 0.36 32.20
C LYS A 15 -3.51 1.40 32.94
N SER A 16 -3.31 2.70 32.71
CA SER A 16 -4.10 3.79 33.28
C SER A 16 -5.39 4.13 32.51
N LYS A 17 -5.57 3.65 31.26
CA LYS A 17 -6.74 3.98 30.42
C LYS A 17 -7.69 2.79 30.22
N LYS A 18 -9.01 3.05 30.32
CA LYS A 18 -10.10 2.09 30.07
C LYS A 18 -9.99 1.51 28.65
N SER A 19 -10.11 0.17 28.54
CA SER A 19 -10.18 -0.65 27.31
C SER A 19 -9.48 -0.07 26.06
N THR A 20 -8.19 -0.33 25.92
CA THR A 20 -7.40 0.11 24.76
C THR A 20 -7.76 -0.68 23.51
N ASP A 21 -7.98 0.05 22.41
CA ASP A 21 -8.17 -0.56 21.09
C ASP A 21 -6.96 -1.43 20.73
N PRO A 22 -7.13 -2.73 20.44
CA PRO A 22 -6.01 -3.63 20.19
C PRO A 22 -5.20 -3.28 18.92
N LEU A 23 -5.71 -2.43 18.03
CA LEU A 23 -4.93 -1.87 16.93
C LEU A 23 -3.72 -1.05 17.44
N PHE A 24 -3.80 -0.49 18.65
CA PHE A 24 -2.71 0.27 19.26
C PHE A 24 -1.45 -0.60 19.43
N TYR A 25 -1.61 -1.84 19.88
CA TYR A 25 -0.48 -2.76 20.04
C TYR A 25 0.13 -3.17 18.71
N VAL A 26 -0.69 -3.35 17.68
CA VAL A 26 -0.20 -3.59 16.33
C VAL A 26 0.65 -2.40 15.86
N PHE A 27 0.14 -1.18 16.01
CA PHE A 27 0.90 0.01 15.60
C PHE A 27 2.17 0.23 16.43
N ALA A 28 2.17 -0.12 17.71
CA ALA A 28 3.36 -0.07 18.56
C ALA A 28 4.43 -1.08 18.12
N VAL A 29 4.03 -2.31 17.81
CA VAL A 29 4.94 -3.35 17.29
C VAL A 29 5.53 -2.92 15.96
N PHE A 30 4.71 -2.42 15.03
CA PHE A 30 5.20 -1.96 13.74
C PHE A 30 6.05 -0.69 13.82
N SER A 31 5.79 0.18 14.80
CA SER A 31 6.65 1.34 15.06
C SER A 31 8.07 0.89 15.41
N PHE A 32 8.20 -0.16 16.21
CA PHE A 32 9.50 -0.73 16.52
C PHE A 32 10.17 -1.38 15.30
N THR A 33 9.44 -2.16 14.50
CA THR A 33 10.01 -2.78 13.29
C THR A 33 10.45 -1.72 12.28
N SER A 34 9.76 -0.59 12.19
CA SER A 34 10.19 0.57 11.41
C SER A 34 11.52 1.16 11.89
N VAL A 35 11.75 1.21 13.21
CA VAL A 35 13.05 1.64 13.76
C VAL A 35 14.16 0.67 13.35
N VAL A 36 13.92 -0.64 13.44
CA VAL A 36 14.88 -1.65 12.95
C VAL A 36 15.15 -1.49 11.45
N SER A 37 14.10 -1.16 10.68
CA SER A 37 14.20 -0.93 9.24
C SER A 37 15.07 0.29 8.92
N ILE A 38 14.86 1.45 9.56
CA ILE A 38 15.74 2.61 9.32
C ILE A 38 17.19 2.33 9.73
N THR A 39 17.42 1.56 10.80
CA THR A 39 18.77 1.10 11.19
C THR A 39 19.41 0.27 10.07
N ASN A 40 18.68 -0.64 9.42
CA ASN A 40 19.16 -1.38 8.26
C ASN A 40 19.60 -0.48 7.10
N ALA A 41 18.74 0.48 6.74
CA ALA A 41 19.02 1.41 5.66
C ALA A 41 20.28 2.28 5.95
N LEU A 42 20.35 2.84 7.16
CA LEU A 42 21.47 3.68 7.60
C LEU A 42 22.79 2.90 7.66
N GLN A 43 22.76 1.65 8.10
CA GLN A 43 23.96 0.81 8.15
C GLN A 43 24.48 0.50 6.74
N HIS A 44 23.60 0.19 5.80
CA HIS A 44 24.00 -0.10 4.42
C HIS A 44 24.58 1.09 3.66
N HIS A 45 24.24 2.32 4.09
CA HIS A 45 24.85 3.55 3.59
C HIS A 45 25.99 4.09 4.46
N GLY A 46 26.43 3.33 5.47
CA GLY A 46 27.63 3.63 6.25
C GLY A 46 27.47 4.71 7.31
N PHE A 47 26.24 5.17 7.58
CA PHE A 47 25.96 6.16 8.63
C PHE A 47 26.11 5.57 10.04
N ILE A 48 25.85 4.27 10.20
CA ILE A 48 26.02 3.52 11.45
C ILE A 48 26.65 2.16 11.18
N LYS A 49 27.17 1.47 12.20
CA LYS A 49 27.85 0.16 12.06
C LYS A 49 27.49 -0.77 13.23
N GLY A 50 27.46 -2.08 12.98
CA GLY A 50 27.37 -3.11 14.03
C GLY A 50 25.96 -3.49 14.50
N PHE A 51 24.91 -2.78 14.09
CA PHE A 51 23.55 -3.01 14.60
C PHE A 51 22.81 -4.14 13.87
N MET A 52 23.06 -4.29 12.57
CA MET A 52 22.33 -5.23 11.70
C MET A 52 23.16 -6.44 11.26
N ASP A 53 24.42 -6.52 11.69
CA ASP A 53 25.37 -7.54 11.24
C ASP A 53 24.86 -8.96 11.50
N PHE A 54 24.29 -9.22 12.68
CA PHE A 54 23.70 -10.51 13.02
C PHE A 54 22.49 -10.83 12.13
N TYR A 55 21.55 -9.90 11.98
CA TYR A 55 20.33 -10.09 11.19
C TYR A 55 20.65 -10.38 9.72
N ILE A 56 21.54 -9.60 9.11
CA ILE A 56 21.90 -9.73 7.70
C ILE A 56 22.71 -11.01 7.46
N SER A 57 23.71 -11.29 8.30
CA SER A 57 24.65 -12.39 8.03
C SER A 57 24.09 -13.77 8.39
N LYS A 58 23.18 -13.86 9.36
CA LYS A 58 22.67 -15.15 9.86
C LYS A 58 21.19 -15.39 9.60
N GLY A 59 20.39 -14.34 9.41
CA GLY A 59 18.94 -14.48 9.21
C GLY A 59 18.52 -14.18 7.78
N GLU A 60 18.72 -12.94 7.35
CA GLU A 60 17.91 -12.30 6.30
C GLU A 60 18.79 -11.53 5.31
N PRO A 61 19.63 -12.24 4.53
CA PRO A 61 20.58 -11.62 3.60
C PRO A 61 19.91 -10.82 2.48
N TYR A 62 18.63 -11.08 2.20
CA TYR A 62 17.85 -10.34 1.22
C TYR A 62 17.63 -8.86 1.60
N LEU A 63 17.76 -8.50 2.89
CA LEU A 63 17.68 -7.12 3.36
C LEU A 63 18.83 -6.24 2.85
N SER A 64 19.92 -6.86 2.36
CA SER A 64 21.06 -6.18 1.74
C SER A 64 20.90 -5.94 0.24
N THR A 65 19.80 -6.38 -0.36
CA THR A 65 19.46 -6.05 -1.75
C THR A 65 19.03 -4.60 -1.88
N ALA A 66 19.06 -4.06 -3.10
CA ALA A 66 18.50 -2.76 -3.39
C ALA A 66 17.02 -2.65 -2.94
N HIS A 67 16.22 -3.70 -3.21
CA HIS A 67 14.82 -3.75 -2.77
C HIS A 67 14.69 -3.71 -1.25
N GLY A 68 15.46 -4.56 -0.54
CA GLY A 68 15.46 -4.62 0.92
C GLY A 68 15.83 -3.29 1.58
N ILE A 69 16.82 -2.58 1.03
CA ILE A 69 17.23 -1.25 1.52
C ILE A 69 16.15 -0.20 1.25
N MET A 70 15.58 -0.18 0.04
CA MET A 70 14.53 0.79 -0.29
C MET A 70 13.25 0.57 0.53
N MET A 71 12.89 -0.70 0.77
CA MET A 71 11.82 -1.08 1.67
C MET A 71 12.13 -0.63 3.10
N SER A 72 13.37 -0.82 3.55
CA SER A 72 13.82 -0.37 4.87
C SER A 72 13.68 1.15 5.07
N TYR A 73 13.96 1.95 4.04
CA TYR A 73 13.70 3.39 4.05
C TYR A 73 12.20 3.72 4.08
N TRP A 74 11.40 3.01 3.29
CA TRP A 74 9.95 3.21 3.25
C TRP A 74 9.32 2.94 4.63
N ASP A 75 9.67 1.80 5.23
CA ASP A 75 9.20 1.40 6.55
C ASP A 75 9.69 2.36 7.64
N GLY A 76 10.97 2.73 7.59
CA GLY A 76 11.63 3.57 8.57
C GLY A 76 11.21 5.04 8.56
N VAL A 77 10.69 5.54 7.44
CA VAL A 77 10.29 6.95 7.28
C VAL A 77 8.78 7.08 7.15
N VAL A 78 8.19 6.47 6.13
CA VAL A 78 6.78 6.68 5.78
C VAL A 78 5.88 5.90 6.72
N HIS A 79 6.10 4.58 6.87
CA HIS A 79 5.29 3.80 7.81
C HIS A 79 5.50 4.27 9.24
N TYR A 80 6.75 4.55 9.65
CA TYR A 80 7.01 5.07 10.99
C TYR A 80 6.25 6.37 11.26
N GLY A 81 6.30 7.34 10.35
CA GLY A 81 5.56 8.58 10.47
C GLY A 81 4.04 8.36 10.57
N LEU A 82 3.47 7.52 9.70
CA LEU A 82 2.05 7.16 9.75
C LEU A 82 1.68 6.51 11.10
N LEU A 83 2.50 5.59 11.59
CA LEU A 83 2.26 4.89 12.86
C LEU A 83 2.28 5.85 14.06
N LEU A 84 3.22 6.80 14.09
CA LEU A 84 3.26 7.84 15.13
C LEU A 84 2.03 8.75 15.08
N ILE A 85 1.60 9.18 13.88
CA ILE A 85 0.40 9.99 13.71
C ILE A 85 -0.83 9.21 14.17
N MET A 86 -0.95 7.93 13.81
CA MET A 86 -2.05 7.08 14.25
C MET A 86 -2.07 6.89 15.76
N ALA A 87 -0.92 6.62 16.39
CA ALA A 87 -0.82 6.52 17.85
C ALA A 87 -1.23 7.84 18.54
N HIS A 88 -0.81 8.98 17.99
CA HIS A 88 -1.24 10.29 18.47
C HIS A 88 -2.76 10.47 18.32
N HIS A 89 -3.34 10.16 17.16
CA HIS A 89 -4.78 10.25 16.93
C HIS A 89 -5.57 9.36 17.90
N MET A 90 -5.13 8.12 18.10
CA MET A 90 -5.74 7.20 19.06
C MET A 90 -5.72 7.74 20.49
N THR A 91 -4.59 8.34 20.92
CA THR A 91 -4.47 8.90 22.28
C THR A 91 -5.27 10.19 22.47
N ALA A 92 -5.45 10.97 21.41
CA ALA A 92 -6.22 12.22 21.37
C ALA A 92 -7.72 12.02 21.07
N GLY A 93 -8.17 10.78 20.85
CA GLY A 93 -9.56 10.48 20.49
C GLY A 93 -9.96 10.98 19.09
N LYS A 94 -8.99 11.20 18.19
CA LYS A 94 -9.21 11.63 16.81
C LYS A 94 -9.35 10.43 15.87
N PRO A 95 -10.05 10.58 14.73
CA PRO A 95 -10.20 9.51 13.77
C PRO A 95 -8.86 9.15 13.11
N PHE A 96 -8.58 7.86 13.00
CA PHE A 96 -7.33 7.34 12.42
C PHE A 96 -7.57 6.30 11.32
N ARG A 97 -8.82 5.92 11.06
CA ARG A 97 -9.21 4.83 10.14
C ARG A 97 -8.57 4.98 8.77
N SER A 98 -8.64 6.17 8.17
CA SER A 98 -8.15 6.38 6.80
C SER A 98 -6.63 6.19 6.70
N LEU A 99 -5.89 6.74 7.65
CA LEU A 99 -4.43 6.56 7.74
C LEU A 99 -4.07 5.09 7.94
N ALA A 100 -4.84 4.37 8.76
CA ALA A 100 -4.63 2.96 9.02
C ALA A 100 -4.91 2.07 7.81
N LEU A 101 -5.89 2.42 6.97
CA LEU A 101 -6.16 1.71 5.72
C LEU A 101 -5.05 1.93 4.68
N VAL A 102 -4.53 3.16 4.57
CA VAL A 102 -3.36 3.45 3.72
C VAL A 102 -2.14 2.66 4.20
N TRP A 103 -1.84 2.73 5.50
CA TRP A 103 -0.75 1.96 6.10
C TRP A 103 -0.91 0.45 5.87
N ALA A 104 -2.11 -0.09 6.10
CA ALA A 104 -2.36 -1.53 5.96
C ALA A 104 -2.21 -1.98 4.50
N GLY A 105 -2.75 -1.23 3.53
CA GLY A 105 -2.57 -1.55 2.12
C GLY A 105 -1.10 -1.56 1.69
N SER A 106 -0.33 -0.59 2.18
CA SER A 106 1.10 -0.51 1.92
C SER A 106 1.87 -1.68 2.54
N MET A 107 1.65 -1.97 3.83
CA MET A 107 2.28 -3.10 4.52
C MET A 107 1.94 -4.44 3.86
N ILE A 108 0.67 -4.70 3.54
CA ILE A 108 0.24 -5.95 2.91
C ILE A 108 0.94 -6.14 1.55
N ALA A 109 0.98 -5.09 0.71
CA ALA A 109 1.65 -5.17 -0.59
C ALA A 109 3.16 -5.45 -0.43
N SER A 110 3.84 -4.75 0.48
CA SER A 110 5.26 -4.97 0.79
C SER A 110 5.54 -6.39 1.24
N GLU A 111 4.79 -6.91 2.21
CA GLU A 111 5.05 -8.22 2.80
C GLU A 111 4.75 -9.36 1.81
N ILE A 112 3.70 -9.24 0.99
CA ILE A 112 3.44 -10.21 -0.09
C ILE A 112 4.62 -10.23 -1.08
N VAL A 113 5.09 -9.05 -1.49
CA VAL A 113 6.23 -8.94 -2.43
C VAL A 113 7.51 -9.47 -1.81
N LEU A 114 7.79 -9.15 -0.55
CA LEU A 114 8.99 -9.57 0.16
C LEU A 114 9.02 -11.09 0.33
N ILE A 115 7.97 -11.67 0.93
CA ILE A 115 7.92 -13.10 1.23
C ILE A 115 7.97 -13.92 -0.05
N THR A 116 7.11 -13.58 -1.02
CA THR A 116 7.05 -14.31 -2.30
C THR A 116 8.33 -14.10 -3.11
N GLY A 117 8.89 -12.89 -3.11
CA GLY A 117 10.15 -12.57 -3.77
C GLY A 117 11.33 -13.34 -3.21
N VAL A 118 11.41 -13.51 -1.89
CA VAL A 118 12.41 -14.38 -1.24
C VAL A 118 12.22 -15.83 -1.68
N VAL A 119 10.99 -16.34 -1.68
CA VAL A 119 10.66 -17.74 -2.06
C VAL A 119 11.11 -18.04 -3.49
N VAL A 120 10.74 -17.20 -4.46
CA VAL A 120 10.99 -17.47 -5.88
C VAL A 120 12.35 -16.98 -6.36
N GLY A 121 12.97 -16.05 -5.63
CA GLY A 121 14.27 -15.48 -5.97
C GLY A 121 15.44 -16.30 -5.44
N LYS A 122 16.66 -15.79 -5.66
CA LYS A 122 17.91 -16.44 -5.24
C LYS A 122 18.09 -16.66 -3.73
N TYR A 123 17.19 -16.12 -2.90
CA TYR A 123 17.23 -16.21 -1.44
C TYR A 123 16.28 -17.26 -0.85
N GLY A 124 15.66 -18.14 -1.66
CA GLY A 124 14.66 -19.10 -1.18
C GLY A 124 15.10 -19.98 -0.01
N LYS A 125 16.39 -20.34 0.06
CA LYS A 125 16.97 -21.12 1.17
C LYS A 125 16.99 -20.36 2.51
N ASN A 126 16.85 -19.04 2.50
CA ASN A 126 16.86 -18.18 3.69
C ASN A 126 15.46 -17.87 4.23
N LEU A 127 14.40 -18.45 3.67
CA LEU A 127 13.03 -18.20 4.13
C LEU A 127 12.76 -18.78 5.53
N LEU A 128 13.20 -20.01 5.79
CA LEU A 128 12.89 -20.72 7.03
C LEU A 128 13.42 -19.97 8.29
N PRO A 129 14.66 -19.45 8.31
CA PRO A 129 15.14 -18.60 9.40
C PRO A 129 14.34 -17.29 9.57
N ALA A 130 13.78 -16.76 8.49
CA ALA A 130 13.04 -15.49 8.47
C ALA A 130 11.55 -15.63 8.77
N PHE A 131 11.01 -16.86 8.72
CA PHE A 131 9.58 -17.14 8.79
C PHE A 131 8.91 -16.55 10.04
N TRP A 132 9.55 -16.69 11.20
CA TRP A 132 8.99 -16.23 12.47
C TRP A 132 8.77 -14.70 12.52
N ARG A 133 9.54 -13.94 11.73
CA ARG A 133 9.37 -12.49 11.62
C ARG A 133 8.35 -12.14 10.53
N ASN A 134 8.50 -12.72 9.35
CA ASN A 134 7.69 -12.33 8.19
C ASN A 134 6.22 -12.78 8.31
N ALA A 135 5.94 -13.93 8.93
CA ALA A 135 4.57 -14.41 9.08
C ALA A 135 3.69 -13.46 9.94
N PRO A 136 4.12 -13.03 11.15
CA PRO A 136 3.41 -11.97 11.88
C PRO A 136 3.33 -10.65 11.13
N SER A 137 4.40 -10.26 10.42
CA SER A 137 4.42 -9.03 9.63
C SER A 137 3.38 -9.02 8.51
N LEU A 138 3.04 -10.17 7.93
CA LEU A 138 1.96 -10.28 6.95
C LEU A 138 0.57 -10.42 7.59
N VAL A 139 0.44 -11.26 8.62
CA VAL A 139 -0.87 -11.58 9.22
C VAL A 139 -1.45 -10.40 9.99
N LEU A 140 -0.64 -9.63 10.72
CA LEU A 140 -1.13 -8.53 11.56
C LEU A 140 -1.73 -7.36 10.75
N PRO A 141 -1.13 -6.90 9.64
CA PRO A 141 -1.73 -5.89 8.78
C PRO A 141 -3.01 -6.37 8.09
N ILE A 142 -3.08 -7.64 7.68
CA ILE A 142 -4.32 -8.24 7.14
C ILE A 142 -5.42 -8.23 8.19
N TRP A 143 -5.11 -8.68 9.41
CA TRP A 143 -6.04 -8.65 10.53
C TRP A 143 -6.47 -7.21 10.86
N ALA A 144 -5.54 -6.26 10.88
CA ALA A 144 -5.83 -4.86 11.13
C ALA A 144 -6.74 -4.27 10.04
N ALA A 145 -6.47 -4.55 8.76
CA ALA A 145 -7.31 -4.17 7.64
C ALA A 145 -8.72 -4.77 7.77
N ALA A 146 -8.85 -6.07 8.02
CA ALA A 146 -10.14 -6.72 8.21
C ALA A 146 -10.92 -6.12 9.39
N LYS A 147 -10.24 -5.86 10.51
CA LYS A 147 -10.84 -5.21 11.68
C LYS A 147 -11.31 -3.79 11.37
N LEU A 148 -10.53 -3.02 10.60
CA LEU A 148 -10.92 -1.68 10.16
C LEU A 148 -12.11 -1.76 9.20
N LEU A 149 -12.04 -2.58 8.15
CA LEU A 149 -13.12 -2.73 7.17
C LEU A 149 -14.46 -3.15 7.79
N ASN A 150 -14.43 -3.95 8.87
CA ASN A 150 -15.61 -4.35 9.62
C ASN A 150 -16.13 -3.31 10.63
N ARG A 151 -15.36 -2.24 10.93
CA ARG A 151 -15.88 -1.12 11.73
C ARG A 151 -16.82 -0.25 10.89
N PRO A 152 -17.87 0.32 11.50
CA PRO A 152 -18.68 1.35 10.86
C PRO A 152 -17.79 2.46 10.31
N ARG A 153 -18.13 2.96 9.13
CA ARG A 153 -17.45 4.12 8.53
C ARG A 153 -17.95 5.38 9.19
N GLU A 154 -17.04 6.33 9.39
CA GLU A 154 -17.39 7.69 9.73
C GLU A 154 -17.76 8.42 8.43
N LEU A 155 -19.05 8.42 8.13
CA LEU A 155 -19.60 9.06 6.94
C LEU A 155 -20.01 10.49 7.25
N SER A 156 -19.80 11.41 6.31
CA SER A 156 -20.36 12.75 6.41
C SER A 156 -21.88 12.68 6.37
N ILE A 157 -22.55 13.50 7.18
CA ILE A 157 -24.02 13.64 7.12
C ILE A 157 -24.34 14.51 5.89
N ILE A 158 -24.90 13.88 4.85
CA ILE A 158 -25.23 14.53 3.59
C ILE A 158 -26.75 14.40 3.35
N PRO A 159 -27.48 15.49 3.04
CA PRO A 159 -28.90 15.43 2.71
C PRO A 159 -29.20 14.51 1.52
N ALA A 160 -30.30 13.75 1.61
CA ALA A 160 -30.66 12.74 0.61
C ALA A 160 -30.95 13.33 -0.78
N ASP A 161 -31.54 14.53 -0.82
CA ASP A 161 -31.78 15.30 -2.05
C ASP A 161 -30.46 15.65 -2.75
N LYS A 162 -29.44 16.04 -1.99
CA LYS A 162 -28.11 16.34 -2.54
C LYS A 162 -27.44 15.08 -3.09
N VAL A 163 -27.56 13.95 -2.40
CA VAL A 163 -27.04 12.65 -2.89
C VAL A 163 -27.74 12.27 -4.19
N GLU A 164 -29.06 12.38 -4.26
CA GLU A 164 -29.83 12.04 -5.45
C GLU A 164 -29.45 12.90 -6.67
N VAL A 165 -29.26 14.22 -6.46
CA VAL A 165 -28.82 15.14 -7.51
C VAL A 165 -27.44 14.76 -8.06
N GLU A 166 -26.48 14.48 -7.18
CA GLU A 166 -25.14 14.08 -7.62
C GLU A 166 -25.14 12.72 -8.32
N GLN A 167 -25.95 11.77 -7.88
CA GLN A 167 -26.02 10.43 -8.48
C GLN A 167 -26.71 10.40 -9.85
N LYS A 168 -27.58 11.38 -10.14
CA LYS A 168 -28.17 11.58 -11.48
C LYS A 168 -27.16 12.11 -12.50
N LYS A 169 -26.01 12.65 -12.07
CA LYS A 169 -24.99 13.16 -12.98
C LYS A 169 -24.33 12.02 -13.74
N THR A 170 -24.28 12.16 -15.06
CA THR A 170 -23.44 11.29 -15.91
C THR A 170 -21.96 11.51 -15.60
N LEU A 171 -21.10 10.57 -16.01
CA LEU A 171 -19.65 10.72 -15.86
C LEU A 171 -19.11 11.95 -16.60
N LEU A 172 -19.68 12.30 -17.76
CA LEU A 172 -19.26 13.48 -18.55
C LEU A 172 -19.53 14.80 -17.82
N SER A 173 -20.58 14.84 -16.99
CA SER A 173 -20.86 15.98 -16.10
C SER A 173 -19.99 16.04 -14.84
N ARG A 174 -19.08 15.07 -14.66
CA ARG A 174 -18.15 14.98 -13.51
C ARG A 174 -16.71 14.95 -14.04
N PRO A 175 -16.12 16.11 -14.41
CA PRO A 175 -14.84 16.16 -15.12
C PRO A 175 -13.68 15.53 -14.35
N THR A 176 -13.65 15.68 -13.02
CA THR A 176 -12.64 15.03 -12.17
C THR A 176 -12.75 13.52 -12.23
N ASP A 177 -13.97 12.98 -12.16
CA ASP A 177 -14.22 11.53 -12.20
C ASP A 177 -13.94 10.98 -13.60
N LEU A 178 -14.23 11.76 -14.66
CA LEU A 178 -13.88 11.42 -16.04
C LEU A 178 -12.35 11.33 -16.22
N LEU A 179 -11.61 12.34 -15.76
CA LEU A 179 -10.14 12.34 -15.84
C LEU A 179 -9.53 11.18 -15.05
N LEU A 180 -10.04 10.91 -13.84
CA LEU A 180 -9.63 9.76 -13.04
C LEU A 180 -9.96 8.44 -13.73
N THR A 181 -11.11 8.34 -14.39
CA THR A 181 -11.49 7.15 -15.17
C THR A 181 -10.49 6.90 -16.30
N LEU A 182 -10.14 7.93 -17.07
CA LEU A 182 -9.14 7.82 -18.14
C LEU A 182 -7.76 7.44 -17.58
N GLY A 183 -7.35 8.04 -16.48
CA GLY A 183 -6.10 7.69 -15.78
C GLY A 183 -6.09 6.24 -15.31
N LEU A 184 -7.19 5.76 -14.72
CA LEU A 184 -7.33 4.38 -14.27
C LEU A 184 -7.28 3.40 -15.44
N MET A 185 -7.92 3.71 -16.57
CA MET A 185 -7.83 2.90 -17.78
C MET A 185 -6.37 2.80 -18.27
N GLY A 186 -5.63 3.92 -18.26
CA GLY A 186 -4.19 3.91 -18.53
C GLY A 186 -3.41 3.02 -17.55
N SER A 187 -3.69 3.12 -16.26
CA SER A 187 -3.07 2.26 -15.24
C SER A 187 -3.42 0.78 -15.42
N ILE A 188 -4.65 0.44 -15.79
CA ILE A 188 -5.08 -0.95 -16.07
C ILE A 188 -4.28 -1.52 -17.23
N ILE A 189 -4.19 -0.78 -18.35
CA ILE A 189 -3.42 -1.18 -19.53
C ILE A 189 -1.95 -1.36 -19.15
N PHE A 190 -1.36 -0.40 -18.44
CA PHE A 190 0.05 -0.44 -18.06
C PHE A 190 0.35 -1.58 -17.07
N THR A 191 -0.55 -1.89 -16.15
CA THR A 191 -0.42 -3.04 -15.24
C THR A 191 -0.53 -4.37 -15.97
N ALA A 192 -1.52 -4.51 -16.86
CA ALA A 192 -1.68 -5.72 -17.67
C ALA A 192 -0.42 -5.97 -18.51
N PHE A 193 0.05 -4.91 -19.17
CA PHE A 193 1.26 -4.90 -19.97
C PHE A 193 2.49 -5.37 -19.18
N ARG A 194 2.78 -4.74 -18.02
CA ARG A 194 3.93 -5.14 -17.19
C ARG A 194 3.78 -6.56 -16.63
N GLY A 195 2.55 -6.98 -16.35
CA GLY A 195 2.22 -8.36 -16.02
C GLY A 195 2.58 -9.34 -17.13
N PHE A 196 2.22 -9.04 -18.38
CA PHE A 196 2.58 -9.87 -19.54
C PHE A 196 4.08 -9.87 -19.83
N VAL A 197 4.77 -8.75 -19.61
CA VAL A 197 6.22 -8.67 -19.71
C VAL A 197 6.89 -9.66 -18.77
N VAL A 198 6.49 -9.71 -17.50
CA VAL A 198 7.09 -10.65 -16.53
C VAL A 198 6.64 -12.10 -16.72
N LEU A 199 5.51 -12.32 -17.39
CA LEU A 199 5.05 -13.64 -17.84
C LEU A 199 5.69 -14.07 -19.16
N GLU A 200 6.70 -13.34 -19.65
CA GLU A 200 7.52 -13.69 -20.81
C GLU A 200 6.70 -13.75 -22.11
N CYS A 201 5.77 -12.81 -22.26
CA CYS A 201 5.02 -12.61 -23.51
C CYS A 201 5.96 -12.40 -24.70
N SER A 202 5.72 -13.14 -25.79
CA SER A 202 6.57 -13.20 -26.98
C SER A 202 6.44 -12.00 -27.93
N LEU A 203 5.70 -10.95 -27.57
CA LEU A 203 5.49 -9.79 -28.42
C LEU A 203 6.74 -8.89 -28.41
N ASP A 204 7.13 -8.36 -29.58
CA ASP A 204 8.35 -7.56 -29.77
C ASP A 204 8.43 -6.34 -28.84
N PHE A 205 7.29 -5.72 -28.55
CA PHE A 205 7.23 -4.58 -27.65
C PHE A 205 7.47 -4.99 -26.18
N CYS A 206 7.11 -6.22 -25.77
CA CYS A 206 7.38 -6.72 -24.42
C CYS A 206 8.87 -7.00 -24.25
N PHE A 207 9.48 -7.57 -25.30
CA PHE A 207 10.92 -7.76 -25.38
C PHE A 207 11.65 -6.41 -25.33
N THR A 208 11.27 -5.46 -26.17
CA THR A 208 11.85 -4.11 -26.17
C THR A 208 11.76 -3.47 -24.79
N TYR A 209 10.59 -3.55 -24.14
CA TYR A 209 10.37 -2.95 -22.83
C TYR A 209 11.27 -3.52 -21.73
N ILE A 210 11.34 -4.85 -21.62
CA ILE A 210 12.11 -5.49 -20.55
C ILE A 210 13.62 -5.35 -20.75
N PHE A 211 14.12 -5.11 -21.96
CA PHE A 211 15.55 -4.92 -22.20
C PHE A 211 15.97 -3.46 -22.23
N GLN A 212 15.14 -2.55 -22.72
CA GLN A 212 15.51 -1.15 -22.92
C GLN A 212 15.00 -0.21 -21.81
N TYR A 213 13.87 -0.51 -21.18
CA TYR A 213 13.22 0.42 -20.24
C TYR A 213 13.34 -0.06 -18.79
N GLU A 214 12.83 -1.25 -18.48
CA GLU A 214 12.78 -1.77 -17.10
C GLU A 214 13.46 -3.15 -16.97
N PRO A 215 14.79 -3.25 -17.21
CA PRO A 215 15.52 -4.53 -17.08
C PRO A 215 15.59 -5.06 -15.66
N TYR A 216 15.22 -4.25 -14.67
CA TYR A 216 15.13 -4.67 -13.28
C TYR A 216 14.19 -5.87 -13.09
N MET A 217 13.14 -5.99 -13.91
CA MET A 217 12.21 -7.14 -13.86
C MET A 217 12.88 -8.50 -14.08
N LYS A 218 14.06 -8.52 -14.67
CA LYS A 218 14.85 -9.73 -14.92
C LYS A 218 15.81 -10.08 -13.77
N ASP A 219 15.89 -9.26 -12.72
CA ASP A 219 16.81 -9.52 -11.63
C ASP A 219 16.42 -10.81 -10.87
N SER A 220 17.41 -11.68 -10.70
CA SER A 220 17.40 -12.93 -9.93
C SER A 220 16.91 -12.81 -8.48
N VAL A 221 16.82 -11.60 -7.91
CA VAL A 221 16.30 -11.37 -6.56
C VAL A 221 14.80 -11.66 -6.41
N GLY A 222 14.06 -11.75 -7.51
CA GLY A 222 12.64 -12.15 -7.52
C GLY A 222 11.64 -11.03 -7.20
N PHE A 223 12.00 -10.07 -6.32
CA PHE A 223 11.14 -8.95 -5.93
C PHE A 223 10.48 -8.19 -7.10
N PRO A 224 11.20 -7.74 -8.14
CA PRO A 224 10.58 -6.95 -9.20
C PRO A 224 9.59 -7.76 -10.05
N LYS A 225 9.89 -9.04 -10.30
CA LYS A 225 8.97 -9.97 -10.99
C LYS A 225 7.69 -10.14 -10.18
N VAL A 226 7.83 -10.39 -8.88
CA VAL A 226 6.72 -10.55 -7.95
C VAL A 226 5.90 -9.26 -7.82
N THR A 227 6.51 -8.07 -7.76
CA THR A 227 5.77 -6.80 -7.73
C THR A 227 4.80 -6.70 -8.91
N MET A 228 5.26 -7.01 -10.12
CA MET A 228 4.40 -6.96 -11.31
C MET A 228 3.29 -8.01 -11.28
N LEU A 229 3.55 -9.21 -10.76
CA LEU A 229 2.52 -10.25 -10.60
C LEU A 229 1.49 -9.87 -9.53
N VAL A 230 1.92 -9.30 -8.40
CA VAL A 230 1.01 -8.79 -7.36
C VAL A 230 0.13 -7.69 -7.95
N PHE A 231 0.71 -6.81 -8.76
CA PHE A 231 -0.08 -5.78 -9.43
C PHE A 231 -1.05 -6.37 -10.46
N LEU A 232 -0.62 -7.35 -11.25
CA LEU A 232 -1.48 -8.04 -12.22
C LEU A 232 -2.67 -8.76 -11.56
N PHE A 233 -2.44 -9.49 -10.46
CA PHE A 233 -3.46 -10.34 -9.86
C PHE A 233 -4.33 -9.64 -8.81
N TYR A 234 -3.84 -8.58 -8.15
CA TYR A 234 -4.58 -7.91 -7.08
C TYR A 234 -4.89 -6.44 -7.39
N VAL A 235 -3.93 -5.69 -7.92
CA VAL A 235 -4.14 -4.26 -8.20
C VAL A 235 -5.01 -4.07 -9.45
N LEU A 236 -4.79 -4.81 -10.53
CA LEU A 236 -5.57 -4.66 -11.78
C LEU A 236 -7.07 -4.92 -11.58
N PRO A 237 -7.52 -6.00 -10.90
CA PRO A 237 -8.93 -6.18 -10.61
C PRO A 237 -9.50 -5.05 -9.76
N LEU A 238 -8.73 -4.53 -8.81
CA LEU A 238 -9.16 -3.43 -7.95
C LEU A 238 -9.25 -2.09 -8.71
N LEU A 239 -8.31 -1.80 -9.62
CA LEU A 239 -8.38 -0.65 -10.53
C LEU A 239 -9.63 -0.74 -11.41
N THR A 240 -9.93 -1.93 -11.92
CA THR A 240 -11.13 -2.19 -12.74
C THR A 240 -12.41 -1.98 -11.92
N ALA A 241 -12.44 -2.47 -10.68
CA ALA A 241 -13.54 -2.21 -9.76
C ALA A 241 -13.69 -0.71 -9.48
N CYS A 242 -12.59 0.03 -9.29
CA CYS A 242 -12.62 1.48 -9.10
C CYS A 242 -13.21 2.22 -10.30
N VAL A 243 -12.90 1.80 -11.53
CA VAL A 243 -13.58 2.32 -12.74
C VAL A 243 -15.08 2.08 -12.62
N TYR A 244 -15.51 0.85 -12.34
CA TYR A 244 -16.92 0.52 -12.13
C TYR A 244 -17.58 1.41 -11.07
N GLY A 245 -16.89 1.69 -9.96
CA GLY A 245 -17.41 2.52 -8.88
C GLY A 245 -17.48 4.02 -9.20
N LEU A 246 -16.70 4.53 -10.17
CA LEU A 246 -16.87 5.89 -10.70
C LEU A 246 -18.10 5.99 -11.63
N TYR A 247 -18.43 4.90 -12.32
CA TYR A 247 -19.64 4.83 -13.15
C TYR A 247 -20.91 4.59 -12.33
N THR A 248 -20.83 3.76 -11.29
CA THR A 248 -22.01 3.28 -10.55
C THR A 248 -22.16 4.02 -9.22
N PRO A 249 -23.25 4.78 -9.01
CA PRO A 249 -23.49 5.48 -7.76
C PRO A 249 -23.68 4.52 -6.57
N GLY A 250 -23.48 5.04 -5.35
CA GLY A 250 -23.71 4.26 -4.12
C GLY A 250 -22.63 3.23 -3.76
N CYS A 251 -21.49 3.24 -4.47
CA CYS A 251 -20.33 2.39 -4.22
C CYS A 251 -19.54 2.80 -2.95
N THR A 252 -20.18 2.72 -1.77
CA THR A 252 -19.57 3.10 -0.47
C THR A 252 -18.26 2.38 -0.15
N TRP A 253 -18.01 1.21 -0.74
CA TRP A 253 -16.78 0.45 -0.58
C TRP A 253 -15.56 1.20 -1.17
N MET A 254 -15.75 2.11 -2.13
CA MET A 254 -14.67 2.92 -2.70
C MET A 254 -13.96 3.76 -1.65
N LEU A 255 -14.67 4.25 -0.64
CA LEU A 255 -14.11 5.12 0.40
C LEU A 255 -12.96 4.43 1.17
N ASP A 256 -13.07 3.13 1.40
CA ASP A 256 -12.06 2.35 2.12
C ASP A 256 -11.04 1.71 1.16
N TRP A 257 -11.51 1.09 0.07
CA TRP A 257 -10.65 0.33 -0.83
C TRP A 257 -9.71 1.20 -1.66
N THR A 258 -10.08 2.44 -1.97
CA THR A 258 -9.16 3.37 -2.65
C THR A 258 -7.99 3.78 -1.75
N LEU A 259 -8.20 3.84 -0.42
CA LEU A 259 -7.11 4.09 0.55
C LEU A 259 -6.16 2.89 0.64
N VAL A 260 -6.70 1.67 0.69
CA VAL A 260 -5.89 0.43 0.66
C VAL A 260 -5.09 0.35 -0.63
N LEU A 261 -5.72 0.62 -1.77
CA LEU A 261 -5.09 0.65 -3.08
C LEU A 261 -3.97 1.70 -3.14
N ALA A 262 -4.25 2.93 -2.71
CA ALA A 262 -3.27 4.02 -2.70
C ALA A 262 -2.04 3.64 -1.87
N GLY A 263 -2.23 3.06 -0.69
CA GLY A 263 -1.13 2.54 0.13
C GLY A 263 -0.30 1.48 -0.57
N ALA A 264 -0.95 0.53 -1.24
CA ALA A 264 -0.30 -0.57 -1.95
C ALA A 264 0.58 -0.11 -3.12
N VAL A 265 0.15 0.92 -3.87
CA VAL A 265 0.89 1.42 -5.05
C VAL A 265 1.84 2.58 -4.76
N MET A 266 1.74 3.20 -3.57
CA MET A 266 2.61 4.32 -3.17
C MET A 266 4.07 3.93 -2.97
N GLN A 267 4.35 2.65 -2.81
CA GLN A 267 5.68 2.17 -2.45
C GLN A 267 6.66 2.36 -3.61
N TRP A 268 7.60 3.28 -3.42
CA TRP A 268 8.68 3.53 -4.38
C TRP A 268 9.79 2.48 -4.34
N THR A 269 9.60 1.34 -3.68
CA THR A 269 10.62 0.31 -3.47
C THR A 269 11.09 -0.29 -4.80
N HIS A 270 10.16 -0.54 -5.72
CA HIS A 270 10.49 -1.01 -7.07
C HIS A 270 11.32 0.02 -7.85
N LEU A 271 10.85 1.26 -7.93
CA LEU A 271 11.51 2.33 -8.66
C LEU A 271 12.89 2.64 -8.05
N GLY A 272 12.97 2.80 -6.73
CA GLY A 272 14.23 3.03 -6.03
C GLY A 272 15.23 1.89 -6.23
N ALA A 273 14.77 0.64 -6.16
CA ALA A 273 15.65 -0.50 -6.37
C ALA A 273 16.15 -0.59 -7.81
N SER A 274 15.31 -0.27 -8.80
CA SER A 274 15.68 -0.29 -10.21
C SER A 274 16.81 0.68 -10.59
N VAL A 275 17.08 1.70 -9.77
CA VAL A 275 18.14 2.70 -9.99
C VAL A 275 19.29 2.58 -9.00
N HIS A 276 19.13 1.77 -7.95
CA HIS A 276 20.11 1.67 -6.87
C HIS A 276 21.42 1.03 -7.35
N SER A 277 22.53 1.53 -6.83
CA SER A 277 23.89 1.01 -7.03
C SER A 277 24.11 -0.47 -6.66
N ARG A 278 23.20 -1.10 -5.91
CA ARG A 278 23.28 -2.52 -5.53
C ARG A 278 22.56 -3.44 -6.51
N THR A 279 21.70 -2.90 -7.36
CA THR A 279 21.16 -3.64 -8.51
C THR A 279 22.27 -3.80 -9.54
N PRO A 280 22.50 -4.99 -10.13
CA PRO A 280 23.51 -5.16 -11.17
C PRO A 280 23.31 -4.15 -12.31
N PHE A 281 24.40 -3.63 -12.88
CA PHE A 281 24.32 -2.57 -13.90
C PHE A 281 23.42 -2.96 -15.09
N THR A 282 23.47 -4.21 -15.52
CA THR A 282 22.64 -4.76 -16.61
C THR A 282 21.14 -4.81 -16.30
N TYR A 283 20.76 -4.68 -15.03
CA TYR A 283 19.36 -4.68 -14.57
C TYR A 283 18.90 -3.30 -14.10
N ARG A 284 19.74 -2.26 -14.17
CA ARG A 284 19.31 -0.90 -13.85
C ARG A 284 18.60 -0.26 -15.02
N ILE A 285 17.69 0.66 -14.73
CA ILE A 285 17.10 1.52 -15.77
C ILE A 285 18.25 2.28 -16.49
N PRO A 286 18.33 2.21 -17.83
CA PRO A 286 19.31 2.98 -18.59
C PRO A 286 19.13 4.49 -18.37
N LYS A 287 20.22 5.24 -18.31
CA LYS A 287 20.19 6.68 -18.01
C LYS A 287 19.33 7.46 -19.01
N ASP A 288 19.38 7.09 -20.27
CA ASP A 288 18.67 7.77 -21.35
C ASP A 288 17.14 7.61 -21.23
N GLU A 289 16.69 6.47 -20.68
CA GLU A 289 15.27 6.16 -20.48
C GLU A 289 14.75 6.56 -19.09
N TRP A 290 15.62 7.05 -18.22
CA TRP A 290 15.29 7.33 -16.82
C TRP A 290 14.10 8.27 -16.67
N ARG A 291 14.07 9.35 -17.47
CA ARG A 291 12.97 10.32 -17.46
C ARG A 291 11.64 9.64 -17.78
N GLN A 292 11.60 8.81 -18.82
CA GLN A 292 10.37 8.16 -19.28
C GLN A 292 9.84 7.19 -18.22
N VAL A 293 10.71 6.31 -17.73
CA VAL A 293 10.33 5.28 -16.76
C VAL A 293 9.91 5.89 -15.42
N VAL A 294 10.63 6.92 -14.94
CA VAL A 294 10.26 7.64 -13.71
C VAL A 294 8.92 8.33 -13.88
N THR A 295 8.69 9.06 -14.99
CA THR A 295 7.41 9.72 -15.23
C THR A 295 6.25 8.73 -15.28
N LEU A 296 6.39 7.60 -15.98
CA LEU A 296 5.34 6.58 -16.04
C LEU A 296 5.03 5.97 -14.67
N ASN A 297 6.06 5.66 -13.87
CA ASN A 297 5.86 5.12 -12.52
C ASN A 297 5.23 6.16 -11.56
N LEU A 298 5.62 7.44 -11.66
CA LEU A 298 5.00 8.52 -10.88
C LEU A 298 3.53 8.73 -11.26
N LEU A 299 3.21 8.74 -12.55
CA LEU A 299 1.83 8.84 -13.03
C LEU A 299 1.00 7.63 -12.57
N TYR A 300 1.57 6.43 -12.66
CA TYR A 300 0.92 5.20 -12.21
C TYR A 300 0.55 5.25 -10.73
N THR A 301 1.43 5.75 -9.86
CA THR A 301 1.16 5.92 -8.43
C THR A 301 0.21 7.09 -8.15
N ALA A 302 0.32 8.19 -8.90
CA ALA A 302 -0.50 9.38 -8.67
C ALA A 302 -1.99 9.12 -8.89
N VAL A 303 -2.37 8.33 -9.89
CA VAL A 303 -3.79 8.09 -10.24
C VAL A 303 -4.58 7.49 -9.06
N PRO A 304 -4.18 6.35 -8.44
CA PRO A 304 -4.93 5.80 -7.31
C PRO A 304 -4.91 6.68 -6.05
N VAL A 305 -3.82 7.43 -5.82
CA VAL A 305 -3.73 8.39 -4.71
C VAL A 305 -4.73 9.53 -4.90
N LEU A 306 -4.77 10.13 -6.09
CA LEU A 306 -5.74 11.19 -6.43
C LEU A 306 -7.17 10.68 -6.36
N LEU A 307 -7.43 9.43 -6.76
CA LEU A 307 -8.72 8.79 -6.60
C LEU A 307 -9.12 8.67 -5.12
N ALA A 308 -8.20 8.23 -4.26
CA ALA A 308 -8.46 8.12 -2.83
C ALA A 308 -8.75 9.50 -2.20
N VAL A 309 -7.98 10.52 -2.57
CA VAL A 309 -8.24 11.92 -2.16
C VAL A 309 -9.62 12.39 -2.64
N ARG A 310 -9.97 12.14 -3.90
CA ARG A 310 -11.30 12.46 -4.46
C ARG A 310 -12.43 11.79 -3.68
N CYS A 311 -12.29 10.51 -3.35
CA CYS A 311 -13.29 9.75 -2.60
C CYS A 311 -13.44 10.27 -1.16
N TYR A 312 -12.33 10.66 -0.54
CA TYR A 312 -12.33 11.18 0.82
C TYR A 312 -12.91 12.60 0.91
N MET A 313 -12.55 13.48 -0.04
CA MET A 313 -12.96 14.90 -0.04
C MET A 313 -14.43 15.11 -0.41
N ASP A 314 -14.98 14.29 -1.30
CA ASP A 314 -16.40 14.34 -1.64
C ASP A 314 -16.99 12.92 -1.74
N GLN A 315 -17.73 12.56 -0.69
CA GLN A 315 -18.34 11.25 -0.55
C GLN A 315 -19.71 11.15 -1.25
N THR A 316 -20.26 12.27 -1.73
CA THR A 316 -21.70 12.41 -2.08
C THR A 316 -22.15 11.38 -3.11
N PHE A 317 -21.39 11.20 -4.19
CA PHE A 317 -21.72 10.25 -5.25
C PHE A 317 -21.72 8.78 -4.77
N PHE A 318 -20.86 8.46 -3.79
CA PHE A 318 -20.63 7.09 -3.32
C PHE A 318 -21.57 6.68 -2.17
N MET A 319 -22.33 7.60 -1.58
CA MET A 319 -23.24 7.31 -0.47
C MET A 319 -24.42 6.43 -0.92
N LYS A 320 -24.88 5.53 -0.05
CA LYS A 320 -26.13 4.81 -0.29
C LYS A 320 -27.31 5.77 -0.19
N ASN A 321 -28.27 5.65 -1.11
CA ASN A 321 -29.57 6.32 -0.94
C ASN A 321 -30.29 5.71 0.26
N VAL A 322 -30.75 6.57 1.17
CA VAL A 322 -31.71 6.16 2.19
C VAL A 322 -33.09 6.22 1.54
N PRO A 323 -33.85 5.11 1.48
CA PRO A 323 -35.22 5.15 1.00
C PRO A 323 -36.06 6.14 1.82
N GLN A 324 -36.86 6.97 1.16
CA GLN A 324 -37.72 8.00 1.79
C GLN A 324 -38.60 7.47 2.94
N GLU A 325 -38.93 6.16 2.96
CA GLU A 325 -39.75 5.54 4.01
C GLU A 325 -39.12 5.64 5.42
N GLN A 326 -37.79 5.54 5.55
CA GLN A 326 -37.12 5.65 6.86
C GLN A 326 -37.03 7.10 7.36
N ALA A 327 -37.02 8.09 6.46
CA ALA A 327 -37.05 9.50 6.83
C ALA A 327 -38.47 9.97 7.27
N SER A 328 -39.53 9.33 6.75
CA SER A 328 -40.90 9.67 7.11
C SER A 328 -41.35 9.06 8.45
N ASN A 329 -40.84 7.87 8.82
CA ASN A 329 -41.17 7.22 10.08
C ASN A 329 -40.54 7.90 11.32
N GLY A 330 -39.55 8.78 11.14
CA GLY A 330 -39.02 9.62 12.22
C GLY A 330 -39.81 10.91 12.47
N LYS A 331 -40.76 11.27 11.60
CA LYS A 331 -41.61 12.47 11.73
C LYS A 331 -43.03 12.19 12.21
N LYS A 332 -43.40 10.93 12.42
CA LYS A 332 -44.66 10.53 13.08
C LYS A 332 -44.33 9.95 14.44
N ASN A 333 -44.06 10.83 15.41
CA ASN A 333 -44.28 10.68 16.85
C ASN A 333 -43.60 11.86 17.57
N ASN A 334 -44.26 13.01 17.54
CA ASN A 334 -44.35 13.96 18.63
C ASN A 334 -45.46 14.98 18.36
#